data_AF-A0A366BZP3-F1
#
_entry.id   AF-A0A366BZP3-F1
#
_cell.length_a   1.000
_cell.length_b   1.000
_cell.length_c   1.000
_cell.angle_alpha   90.00
_cell.angle_beta   90.00
_cell.angle_gamma   90.00
#
_symmetry.space_group_name_H-M   'P 1'
#
loop_
_entity.id
_entity.type
_entity.pdbx_description
1 polymer ?
#
loop_
_entity_poly.entity_id
_entity_poly.type
_entity_poly.pdbx_seq_one_letter_code
_entity_poly.pdbx_strand_id
1 'polypeptide(L)' 'MAAHDRLPAPARAWVARAVLPWSAASVARIWARALAETGSEAEALARLDAAERATLDREAGALRR' A
#
# COMPACT_ATOMS: atom_id res chain seq x y z
N MET A 1 -15.37 3.29 7.32
CA MET A 1 -14.95 2.08 8.05
C MET A 1 -14.99 0.79 7.20
N ALA A 2 -15.87 0.67 6.18
CA ALA A 2 -16.03 -0.56 5.37
C ALA A 2 -14.94 -0.87 4.31
N ALA A 3 -13.88 -0.06 4.20
CA ALA A 3 -12.82 -0.26 3.19
C ALA A 3 -11.75 -1.27 3.64
N HIS A 4 -11.59 -1.47 4.94
CA HIS A 4 -10.57 -2.35 5.51
C HIS A 4 -10.92 -3.84 5.36
N ASP A 5 -12.21 -4.19 5.47
CA ASP A 5 -12.69 -5.58 5.43
C ASP A 5 -12.70 -6.23 4.03
N ARG A 6 -12.58 -5.42 2.96
CA ARG A 6 -12.60 -5.94 1.58
C ARG A 6 -11.21 -6.16 0.98
N LEU A 7 -10.15 -5.95 1.76
CA LEU A 7 -8.80 -6.18 1.27
C LEU A 7 -8.55 -7.69 1.08
N PRO A 8 -8.00 -8.11 -0.07
CA PRO A 8 -7.55 -9.48 -0.27
C PRO A 8 -6.50 -9.88 0.78
N ALA A 9 -6.42 -11.17 1.08
CA ALA A 9 -5.43 -11.72 2.01
C ALA A 9 -3.99 -11.22 1.77
N PRO A 10 -3.45 -11.21 0.53
CA PRO A 10 -2.09 -10.69 0.27
C PRO A 10 -1.96 -9.20 0.58
N ALA A 11 -2.98 -8.39 0.29
CA ALA A 11 -2.96 -6.96 0.60
C ALA A 11 -3.01 -6.73 2.12
N ARG A 12 -3.77 -7.53 2.88
CA ARG A 12 -3.77 -7.45 4.36
C ARG A 12 -2.44 -7.88 4.96
N ALA A 13 -1.84 -8.94 4.43
CA ALA A 13 -0.51 -9.39 4.85
C ALA A 13 0.55 -8.31 4.59
N TRP A 14 0.44 -7.60 3.46
CA TRP A 14 1.28 -6.43 3.17
C TRP A 14 1.13 -5.34 4.24
N VAL A 15 -0.10 -4.98 4.62
CA VAL A 15 -0.32 -3.95 5.67
C VAL A 15 0.29 -4.35 7.00
N ALA A 16 0.21 -5.63 7.36
CA ALA A 16 0.77 -6.14 8.61
C ALA A 16 2.31 -6.08 8.66
N ARG A 17 2.99 -6.08 7.51
CA ARG A 17 4.46 -5.95 7.41
C ARG A 17 4.95 -4.53 7.10
N ALA A 18 4.04 -3.63 6.73
CA ALA A 18 4.38 -2.27 6.35
C ALA A 18 4.98 -1.53 7.56
N VAL A 19 5.98 -0.68 7.29
CA VAL A 19 6.69 0.12 8.29
C VAL A 19 5.87 1.34 8.71
N LEU A 20 5.11 1.90 7.78
CA LEU A 20 4.26 3.08 8.03
C LEU A 20 2.81 2.68 8.39
N PRO A 21 2.09 3.52 9.17
CA PRO A 21 0.67 3.31 9.47
C PRO A 21 -0.20 3.67 8.25
N TRP A 22 -0.21 2.78 7.27
CA TRP A 22 -1.03 2.93 6.07
C TRP A 22 -2.52 2.77 6.39
N SER A 23 -3.35 3.72 5.94
CA SER A 23 -4.79 3.52 5.96
C SER A 23 -5.18 2.46 4.93
N ALA A 24 -6.03 1.50 5.29
CA ALA A 24 -6.36 0.44 4.35
C ALA A 24 -7.23 0.89 3.16
N ALA A 25 -7.79 2.11 3.19
CA ALA A 25 -8.38 2.74 2.01
C ALA A 25 -7.33 3.10 0.95
N SER A 26 -6.18 3.64 1.36
CA SER A 26 -5.06 3.92 0.45
C SER A 26 -4.52 2.64 -0.17
N VAL A 27 -4.36 1.60 0.65
CA VAL A 27 -3.90 0.28 0.20
C VAL A 27 -4.88 -0.32 -0.80
N ALA A 28 -6.18 -0.32 -0.50
CA ALA A 28 -7.21 -0.84 -1.39
C ALA A 28 -7.22 -0.13 -2.75
N ARG A 29 -7.02 1.20 -2.75
CA ARG A 29 -6.96 1.99 -3.99
C ARG A 29 -5.75 1.63 -4.86
N ILE A 30 -4.55 1.53 -4.26
CA ILE A 30 -3.33 1.15 -4.98
C ILE A 30 -3.45 -0.27 -5.51
N TRP A 31 -3.92 -1.19 -4.67
CA TRP A 31 -4.13 -2.58 -5.02
C TRP A 31 -5.14 -2.76 -6.18
N ALA A 32 -6.33 -2.16 -6.07
CA ALA A 32 -7.36 -2.26 -7.10
C ALA A 32 -6.88 -1.68 -8.43
N ARG A 33 -6.15 -0.56 -8.41
CA ARG A 33 -5.56 0.04 -9.60
C ARG A 33 -4.51 -0.89 -10.23
N ALA A 34 -3.61 -1.44 -9.43
CA ALA A 34 -2.58 -2.35 -9.90
C ALA A 34 -3.16 -3.61 -10.55
N LEU A 35 -4.17 -4.21 -9.92
CA LEU A 35 -4.89 -5.35 -10.48
C LEU A 35 -5.65 -4.98 -11.76
N ALA A 36 -6.28 -3.81 -11.83
CA ALA A 36 -6.96 -3.37 -13.05
C ALA A 36 -5.97 -3.13 -14.21
N GLU A 37 -4.75 -2.67 -13.92
CA GLU A 37 -3.73 -2.41 -14.94
C GLU A 37 -2.97 -3.68 -15.38
N THR A 38 -2.68 -4.59 -14.45
CA THR A 38 -1.75 -5.72 -14.70
C THR A 38 -2.37 -7.10 -14.51
N GLY A 39 -3.49 -7.20 -13.78
CA GLY A 39 -4.10 -8.46 -13.38
C GLY A 39 -3.25 -9.30 -12.42
N SER A 40 -2.10 -8.79 -11.94
CA SER A 40 -1.14 -9.56 -11.14
C SER A 40 -1.07 -9.06 -9.70
N GLU A 41 -1.24 -9.98 -8.75
CA GLU A 41 -1.08 -9.68 -7.33
C GLU A 41 0.36 -9.29 -6.97
N ALA A 42 1.35 -9.86 -7.64
CA ALA A 42 2.76 -9.52 -7.42
C ALA A 42 3.06 -8.07 -7.81
N GLU A 43 2.50 -7.61 -8.94
CA GLU A 43 2.59 -6.22 -9.39
C GLU A 43 1.86 -5.24 -8.45
N ALA A 44 0.76 -5.69 -7.84
CA ALA A 44 0.06 -4.93 -6.83
C ALA A 44 0.88 -4.74 -5.55
N LEU A 45 1.55 -5.81 -5.09
CA LEU A 45 2.48 -5.74 -3.96
C LEU A 45 3.66 -4.82 -4.26
N ALA A 46 4.27 -4.94 -5.45
CA ALA A 46 5.38 -4.08 -5.86
C ALA A 46 5.00 -2.59 -5.88
N ARG A 47 3.80 -2.26 -6.35
CA ARG A 47 3.27 -0.88 -6.31
C ARG A 47 3.03 -0.38 -4.88
N LEU A 48 2.58 -1.25 -3.97
CA LEU A 48 2.43 -0.90 -2.56
C LEU A 48 3.80 -0.62 -1.92
N ASP A 49 4.80 -1.48 -2.14
CA ASP A 49 6.17 -1.29 -1.65
C ASP A 49 6.79 0.01 -2.20
N ALA A 50 6.58 0.31 -3.49
CA ALA A 50 7.04 1.56 -4.10
C ALA A 50 6.36 2.80 -3.49
N ALA A 51 5.06 2.72 -3.19
CA ALA A 51 4.34 3.79 -2.53
C ALA A 51 4.83 4.00 -1.09
N GLU A 52 5.13 2.93 -0.35
CA GLU A 52 5.75 3.01 0.97
C GLU A 52 7.11 3.68 0.91
N ARG A 53 7.99 3.27 -0.01
CA ARG A 53 9.30 3.88 -0.18
C ARG A 53 9.21 5.38 -0.47
N ALA A 54 8.33 5.78 -1.37
CA ALA A 54 8.13 7.18 -1.73
C ALA A 54 7.58 8.03 -0.56
N THR A 55 6.72 7.45 0.29
CA THR A 55 6.24 8.12 1.50
C THR A 55 7.36 8.20 2.55
N LEU A 56 8.12 7.13 2.77
CA LEU A 56 9.28 7.12 3.67
C LEU A 56 10.31 8.19 3.28
N ASP A 57 10.61 8.34 1.99
CA ASP A 57 11.54 9.37 1.52
C ASP A 57 11.01 10.79 1.78
N ARG A 58 9.69 11.00 1.65
CA ARG A 58 9.05 12.27 2.00
C ARG A 58 9.06 12.54 3.50
N GLU A 59 8.66 11.57 4.31
CA GLU A 59 8.61 11.67 5.77
C GLU A 59 10.02 11.85 6.36
N ALA A 60 11.03 11.14 5.83
CA ALA A 60 12.43 11.32 6.22
C ALA A 60 12.96 12.71 5.87
N GLY A 61 12.46 13.34 4.80
CA GLY A 61 12.74 14.74 4.46
C GLY A 61 11.94 15.75 5.29
N ALA A 62 10.76 15.37 5.78
CA ALA A 62 9.91 16.21 6.64
C ALA A 62 10.40 16.23 8.09
N LEU A 63 10.82 15.08 8.64
CA LEU A 63 11.36 14.94 10.00
C LEU A 63 12.77 15.54 10.16
N ARG A 64 13.45 15.88 9.06
CA ARG A 64 14.76 16.55 9.04
C ARG A 64 14.67 18.09 9.11
N ARG A 65 13.48 18.68 9.27
CA ARG A 65 13.27 20.13 9.47
C ARG A 65 12.89 20.42 10.91
#